data_AF-U1G8V3-F1
#
_entry.id   AF-U1G8V3-F1
#
_cell.length_a   1.000
_cell.length_b   1.000
_cell.length_c   1.000
_cell.angle_alpha   90.00
_cell.angle_beta   90.00
_cell.angle_gamma   90.00
#
_symmetry.space_group_name_H-M   'P 1'
#
loop_
_entity.id
_entity.type
_entity.pdbx_description
1 polymer ?
#
loop_
_entity_poly.entity_id
_entity_poly.type
_entity_poly.pdbx_seq_one_letter_code
_entity_poly.pdbx_strand_id
1 'polypeptide(L)'
;MPYHVIRFRQSRLAAIRQTSFNDDHDLFSARPWTEFSINEGSSLKVYSQYEYFLRRTPSLMSAMLLCPSPGLTFMLSKLEKFTYTAIFPFYNHVDHVLKNIRKMLNLKHLRFRLCPDPSSSVIDDELVETKGHIDLVDAWMEFNTSYGLVGHTVRLLSVEYSLQEFQVEDVSMEGIKDGLIESLDAILGSKMVHQGDGLWRRSQPTEENNNSFGH
;
A
#
# COMPACT_ATOMS: atom_id res chain seq x y z
N MET A 1 -2.45 18.14 -5.21
CA MET A 1 -3.86 17.73 -5.49
C MET A 1 -4.65 17.70 -4.18
N PRO A 2 -5.77 18.42 -4.05
CA PRO A 2 -6.48 18.56 -2.77
C PRO A 2 -7.52 17.47 -2.47
N TYR A 3 -7.60 16.41 -3.28
CA TYR A 3 -8.68 15.42 -3.18
C TYR A 3 -8.15 14.06 -2.74
N HIS A 4 -8.81 13.48 -1.74
CA HIS A 4 -8.68 12.06 -1.42
C HIS A 4 -9.55 11.28 -2.38
N VAL A 5 -8.95 10.39 -3.15
CA VAL A 5 -9.67 9.56 -4.13
C VAL A 5 -9.77 8.15 -3.59
N ILE A 6 -11.01 7.68 -3.49
CA ILE A 6 -11.31 6.31 -3.09
C ILE A 6 -12.03 5.63 -4.23
N ARG A 7 -11.64 4.40 -4.53
CA ARG A 7 -12.26 3.64 -5.61
C ARG A 7 -12.40 2.19 -5.20
N PHE A 8 -13.60 1.66 -5.41
CA PHE A 8 -13.95 0.27 -5.22
C PHE A 8 -14.21 -0.37 -6.58
N ARG A 9 -13.77 -1.62 -6.76
CA ARG A 9 -14.11 -2.43 -7.94
C ARG A 9 -14.48 -3.84 -7.53
N GLN A 10 -15.27 -4.47 -8.37
CA GLN A 10 -15.68 -5.87 -8.24
C GLN A 10 -15.12 -6.67 -9.41
N SER A 11 -14.71 -7.90 -9.16
CA SER A 11 -14.37 -8.83 -10.22
C SER A 11 -15.64 -9.25 -10.96
N ARG A 12 -15.51 -9.56 -12.25
CA ARG A 12 -16.64 -10.02 -13.07
C ARG A 12 -17.30 -11.27 -12.48
N LEU A 13 -16.52 -12.16 -11.89
CA LEU A 13 -17.02 -13.37 -11.22
C LEU A 13 -17.80 -13.05 -9.95
N ALA A 14 -17.33 -12.09 -9.15
CA ALA A 14 -18.04 -11.64 -7.94
C ALA A 14 -19.37 -10.95 -8.28
N ALA A 15 -19.40 -10.17 -9.36
CA ALA A 15 -20.62 -9.51 -9.83
C ALA A 15 -21.72 -10.50 -10.27
N ILE A 16 -21.34 -11.62 -10.89
CA ILE A 16 -22.29 -12.65 -11.35
C ILE A 16 -22.88 -13.44 -10.18
N ARG A 17 -22.14 -13.61 -9.08
CA ARG A 17 -22.56 -14.40 -7.91
C ARG A 17 -23.56 -13.70 -6.99
N GLN A 18 -23.95 -12.45 -7.25
CA GLN A 18 -24.93 -11.76 -6.41
C GLN A 18 -26.36 -12.26 -6.65
N THR A 19 -26.80 -13.20 -5.81
CA THR A 19 -28.20 -13.53 -5.58
C THR A 19 -28.58 -13.11 -4.17
N SER A 20 -29.63 -12.28 -4.04
CA SER A 20 -30.19 -11.66 -2.83
C SER A 20 -29.37 -10.53 -2.19
N PHE A 21 -29.90 -9.31 -2.29
CA PHE A 21 -29.54 -8.17 -1.46
C PHE A 21 -30.08 -8.44 -0.06
N ASN A 22 -29.21 -8.52 0.95
CA ASN A 22 -29.64 -8.20 2.30
C ASN A 22 -29.66 -6.67 2.40
N ASP A 23 -30.72 -6.11 3.00
CA ASP A 23 -31.01 -4.67 3.16
C ASP A 23 -29.99 -3.89 4.04
N ASP A 24 -28.72 -4.31 4.09
CA ASP A 24 -27.68 -3.57 4.80
C ASP A 24 -27.21 -2.39 3.96
N HIS A 25 -27.71 -1.20 4.32
CA HIS A 25 -27.50 0.11 3.69
C HIS A 25 -26.07 0.70 3.80
N ASP A 26 -25.03 -0.10 4.05
CA ASP A 26 -23.64 0.38 4.15
C ASP A 26 -22.89 0.25 2.81
N LEU A 27 -22.08 1.25 2.47
CA LEU A 27 -21.26 1.29 1.25
C LEU A 27 -20.38 0.04 1.12
N PHE A 28 -19.90 -0.47 2.25
CA PHE A 28 -18.99 -1.62 2.30
C PHE A 28 -19.68 -2.97 2.03
N SER A 29 -21.00 -3.07 2.28
CA SER A 29 -21.81 -4.27 2.01
C SER A 29 -22.60 -4.18 0.71
N ALA A 30 -22.69 -2.99 0.09
CA ALA A 30 -23.48 -2.76 -1.11
C ALA A 30 -23.13 -3.69 -2.29
N ARG A 31 -21.86 -4.10 -2.42
CA ARG A 31 -21.36 -5.04 -3.44
C ARG A 31 -20.19 -5.88 -2.90
N PRO A 32 -19.91 -7.07 -3.47
CA PRO A 32 -18.73 -7.86 -3.13
C PRO A 32 -17.48 -7.23 -3.73
N TRP A 33 -17.00 -6.17 -3.10
CA TRP A 33 -15.79 -5.46 -3.51
C TRP A 33 -14.58 -6.40 -3.42
N THR A 34 -13.79 -6.46 -4.49
CA THR A 34 -12.58 -7.29 -4.58
C THR A 34 -11.33 -6.46 -4.78
N GLU A 35 -11.47 -5.22 -5.25
CA GLU A 35 -10.36 -4.28 -5.38
C GLU A 35 -10.70 -2.96 -4.67
N PHE A 36 -9.74 -2.44 -3.94
CA PHE A 36 -9.86 -1.17 -3.23
C PHE A 36 -8.60 -0.34 -3.46
N SER A 37 -8.77 0.93 -3.82
CA SER A 37 -7.63 1.84 -3.99
C SER A 37 -7.90 3.16 -3.31
N ILE A 38 -6.86 3.68 -2.65
CA ILE A 38 -6.89 4.98 -1.98
C ILE A 38 -5.72 5.82 -2.48
N ASN A 39 -6.02 7.06 -2.82
CA ASN A 39 -5.04 8.12 -3.01
C ASN A 39 -5.32 9.22 -1.97
N GLU A 40 -4.39 9.46 -1.05
CA GLU A 40 -4.51 10.48 0.00
C GLU A 40 -3.81 11.80 -0.34
N GLY A 41 -3.33 11.95 -1.57
CA GLY A 41 -2.69 13.19 -2.02
C GLY A 41 -1.30 13.38 -1.42
N SER A 42 -0.89 14.64 -1.26
CA SER A 42 0.46 15.03 -0.82
C SER A 42 0.47 15.56 0.60
N SER A 43 1.43 15.09 1.40
CA SER A 43 1.70 15.63 2.74
C SER A 43 2.88 16.61 2.77
N LEU A 44 3.49 16.91 1.61
CA LEU A 44 4.68 17.77 1.50
C LEU A 44 4.54 19.11 2.21
N LYS A 45 3.36 19.74 2.10
CA LYS A 45 3.07 21.03 2.75
C LYS A 45 3.34 21.03 4.25
N VAL A 46 3.13 19.89 4.92
CA VAL A 46 3.24 19.82 6.39
C VAL A 46 4.70 19.93 6.84
N TYR A 47 5.66 19.49 6.02
CA TYR A 47 7.10 19.63 6.28
C TYR A 47 7.60 21.07 6.16
N SER A 48 6.75 22.03 5.81
CA SER A 48 7.05 23.46 5.97
C SER A 48 6.84 24.00 7.38
N GLN A 49 6.33 23.16 8.29
CA GLN A 49 6.03 23.52 9.67
C GLN A 49 7.06 22.89 10.60
N TYR A 50 7.64 23.68 11.51
CA TYR A 50 8.61 23.20 12.50
C TYR A 50 8.07 22.06 13.37
N GLU A 51 6.78 22.08 13.72
CA GLU A 51 6.12 21.07 14.56
C GLU A 51 5.28 20.07 13.75
N TYR A 52 5.72 19.71 12.54
CA TYR A 52 4.97 18.78 11.68
C TYR A 52 4.67 17.45 12.37
N PHE A 53 5.55 16.98 13.26
CA PHE A 53 5.40 15.74 14.02
C PHE A 53 4.19 15.73 14.98
N LEU A 54 3.64 16.91 15.34
CA LEU A 54 2.39 17.02 16.11
C LEU A 54 1.13 16.93 15.23
N ARG A 55 1.30 16.95 13.89
CA ARG A 55 0.20 16.89 12.94
C ARG A 55 -0.14 15.43 12.62
N ARG A 56 -1.39 15.22 12.19
CA ARG A 56 -1.87 13.93 11.72
C ARG A 56 -2.50 14.08 10.35
N THR A 57 -2.12 13.23 9.42
CA THR A 57 -2.75 13.15 8.09
C THR A 57 -4.23 12.80 8.25
N PRO A 58 -5.16 13.60 7.73
CA PRO A 58 -6.56 13.20 7.68
C PRO A 58 -6.66 11.97 6.77
N SER A 59 -7.07 10.83 7.31
CA SER A 59 -7.06 9.58 6.55
C SER A 59 -8.32 8.75 6.79
N LEU A 60 -8.91 8.29 5.68
CA LEU A 60 -10.00 7.33 5.73
C LEU A 60 -9.54 6.00 6.31
N MET A 61 -8.32 5.56 6.04
CA MET A 61 -7.78 4.32 6.63
C MET A 61 -7.65 4.43 8.15
N SER A 62 -7.23 5.60 8.65
CA SER A 62 -7.26 5.89 10.09
C SER A 62 -8.69 5.82 10.65
N ALA A 63 -9.68 6.42 9.98
CA ALA A 63 -11.07 6.37 10.42
C ALA A 63 -11.64 4.94 10.40
N MET A 64 -11.36 4.17 9.34
CA MET A 64 -11.71 2.76 9.18
C MET A 64 -11.12 1.87 10.29
N LEU A 65 -9.93 2.19 10.78
CA LEU A 65 -9.30 1.48 11.88
C LEU A 65 -10.02 1.73 13.21
N LEU A 66 -10.41 2.98 13.46
CA LEU A 66 -10.99 3.45 14.73
C LEU A 66 -12.49 3.13 14.86
N CYS A 67 -13.22 3.10 13.74
CA CYS A 67 -14.65 2.84 13.70
C CYS A 67 -14.96 1.63 12.79
N PRO A 68 -14.58 0.40 13.18
CA PRO A 68 -14.85 -0.78 12.38
C PRO A 68 -16.36 -1.06 12.31
N SER A 69 -16.93 -1.09 11.11
CA SER A 69 -18.27 -1.65 10.88
C SER A 69 -18.18 -3.14 10.49
N PRO A 70 -19.23 -3.95 10.72
CA PRO A 70 -19.28 -5.31 10.19
C PRO A 70 -19.12 -5.36 8.68
N GLY A 71 -19.75 -4.42 7.95
CA GLY A 71 -19.63 -4.28 6.49
C GLY A 71 -18.19 -4.00 6.06
N LEU A 72 -17.49 -3.08 6.72
CA LEU A 72 -16.08 -2.78 6.46
C LEU A 72 -15.19 -4.00 6.70
N THR A 73 -15.39 -4.70 7.82
CA THR A 73 -14.59 -5.89 8.17
C THR A 73 -14.79 -7.00 7.13
N PHE A 74 -16.05 -7.22 6.72
CA PHE A 74 -16.39 -8.16 5.66
C PHE A 74 -15.71 -7.77 4.34
N MET A 75 -15.84 -6.50 3.93
CA MET A 75 -15.23 -5.98 2.71
C MET A 75 -13.71 -6.20 2.70
N LEU A 76 -13.01 -5.77 3.75
CA LEU A 76 -11.55 -5.95 3.88
C LEU A 76 -11.16 -7.42 3.76
N SER A 77 -11.92 -8.33 4.38
CA SER A 77 -11.65 -9.76 4.32
C SER A 77 -11.77 -10.34 2.91
N LYS A 78 -12.51 -9.71 1.99
CA LYS A 78 -12.74 -10.18 0.62
C LYS A 78 -11.85 -9.52 -0.44
N LEU A 79 -11.09 -8.49 -0.07
CA LEU A 79 -10.21 -7.80 -0.99
C LEU A 79 -9.10 -8.72 -1.49
N GLU A 80 -8.92 -8.74 -2.81
CA GLU A 80 -7.85 -9.45 -3.50
C GLU A 80 -6.78 -8.49 -4.02
N LYS A 81 -7.14 -7.22 -4.24
CA LYS A 81 -6.20 -6.18 -4.70
C LYS A 81 -6.35 -4.91 -3.88
N PHE A 82 -5.22 -4.37 -3.45
CA PHE A 82 -5.17 -3.09 -2.76
C PHE A 82 -4.09 -2.20 -3.35
N THR A 83 -4.44 -0.92 -3.57
CA THR A 83 -3.50 0.10 -4.04
C THR A 83 -3.53 1.29 -3.11
N TYR A 84 -2.37 1.67 -2.60
CA TYR A 84 -2.19 2.82 -1.74
C TYR A 84 -1.26 3.83 -2.38
N THR A 85 -1.73 5.06 -2.47
CA THR A 85 -0.96 6.20 -2.95
C THR A 85 -1.07 7.33 -1.94
N ALA A 86 0.07 7.81 -1.47
CA ALA A 86 0.15 9.02 -0.65
C ALA A 86 1.55 9.59 -0.85
N ILE A 87 1.71 10.88 -1.12
CA ILE A 87 3.00 11.47 -1.45
C ILE A 87 3.64 12.02 -0.17
N PHE A 88 4.81 11.47 0.19
CA PHE A 88 5.56 11.74 1.41
C PHE A 88 4.69 11.70 2.69
N PRO A 89 3.92 10.62 2.95
CA PRO A 89 3.18 10.51 4.19
C PRO A 89 4.14 10.29 5.38
N PHE A 90 3.68 10.61 6.58
CA PHE A 90 4.38 10.24 7.80
C PHE A 90 4.42 8.71 7.98
N TYR A 91 5.52 8.17 8.47
CA TYR A 91 5.70 6.73 8.70
C TYR A 91 4.68 6.20 9.70
N ASN A 92 4.32 7.00 10.71
CA ASN A 92 3.33 6.62 11.71
C ASN A 92 1.93 6.46 11.10
N HIS A 93 1.64 7.22 10.05
CA HIS A 93 0.42 7.15 9.29
C HIS A 93 0.44 5.94 8.35
N VAL A 94 1.58 5.67 7.70
CA VAL A 94 1.77 4.43 6.94
C VAL A 94 1.58 3.19 7.85
N ASP A 95 2.09 3.18 9.09
CA ASP A 95 1.84 2.08 10.02
C ASP A 95 0.33 1.87 10.32
N HIS A 96 -0.44 2.95 10.47
CA HIS A 96 -1.91 2.85 10.63
C HIS A 96 -2.58 2.24 9.39
N VAL A 97 -2.13 2.60 8.20
CA VAL A 97 -2.61 2.01 6.94
C VAL A 97 -2.26 0.52 6.91
N LEU A 98 -1.01 0.15 7.23
CA LEU A 98 -0.55 -1.23 7.26
C LEU A 98 -1.34 -2.09 8.26
N LYS A 99 -1.73 -1.54 9.42
CA LYS A 99 -2.62 -2.22 10.39
C LYS A 99 -3.98 -2.61 9.79
N ASN A 100 -4.53 -1.83 8.86
CA ASN A 100 -5.74 -2.22 8.13
C ASN A 100 -5.44 -3.24 7.03
N ILE A 101 -4.32 -3.11 6.32
CA ILE A 101 -3.93 -4.05 5.27
C ILE A 101 -3.72 -5.46 5.86
N ARG A 102 -3.21 -5.58 7.08
CA ARG A 102 -3.10 -6.86 7.81
C ARG A 102 -4.45 -7.56 8.03
N LYS A 103 -5.58 -6.86 7.90
CA LYS A 103 -6.93 -7.44 7.98
C LYS A 103 -7.43 -7.96 6.61
N MET A 104 -6.71 -7.69 5.52
CA MET A 104 -7.06 -8.10 4.15
C MET A 104 -6.53 -9.51 3.87
N LEU A 105 -7.11 -10.52 4.50
CA LEU A 105 -6.55 -11.88 4.53
C LEU A 105 -6.47 -12.57 3.16
N ASN A 106 -7.33 -12.16 2.22
CA ASN A 106 -7.38 -12.70 0.85
C ASN A 106 -6.61 -11.84 -0.16
N LEU A 107 -5.82 -10.87 0.32
CA LEU A 107 -5.06 -9.96 -0.53
C LEU A 107 -4.00 -10.73 -1.33
N LYS A 108 -4.08 -10.62 -2.66
CA LYS A 108 -3.16 -11.26 -3.62
C LYS A 108 -2.20 -10.25 -4.24
N HIS A 109 -2.66 -9.01 -4.45
CA HIS A 109 -1.90 -7.96 -5.10
C HIS A 109 -1.88 -6.70 -4.24
N LEU A 110 -0.69 -6.23 -3.90
CA LEU A 110 -0.49 -5.03 -3.12
C LEU A 110 0.37 -4.04 -3.90
N ARG A 111 -0.07 -2.79 -3.99
CA ARG A 111 0.65 -1.73 -4.70
C ARG A 111 0.84 -0.50 -3.83
N PHE A 112 2.05 0.06 -3.83
CA PHE A 112 2.42 1.28 -3.12
C PHE A 112 3.05 2.32 -4.05
N ARG A 113 2.70 3.58 -3.78
CA ARG A 113 3.37 4.77 -4.30
C ARG A 113 3.44 5.81 -3.18
N LEU A 114 4.65 6.10 -2.71
CA LEU A 114 4.94 7.01 -1.60
C LEU A 114 5.70 8.27 -2.04
N CYS A 115 6.24 8.32 -3.24
CA CYS A 115 6.83 9.52 -3.82
C CYS A 115 6.03 9.99 -5.05
N PRO A 116 6.17 11.27 -5.45
CA PRO A 116 5.52 11.75 -6.66
C PRO A 116 6.08 11.01 -7.88
N ASP A 117 5.26 10.99 -8.94
CA ASP A 117 5.70 10.54 -10.24
C ASP A 117 6.86 11.41 -10.76
N PRO A 118 7.87 10.87 -11.46
CA PRO A 118 8.95 11.68 -12.02
C PRO A 118 8.46 12.79 -12.96
N SER A 119 7.28 12.61 -13.59
CA SER A 119 6.66 13.62 -14.46
C SER A 119 5.77 14.63 -13.73
N SER A 120 5.60 14.49 -12.41
CA SER A 120 4.68 15.30 -11.61
C SER A 120 5.34 16.57 -11.09
N SER A 121 4.67 17.72 -11.25
CA SER A 121 5.08 19.03 -10.71
C SER A 121 4.83 19.20 -9.21
N VAL A 122 4.25 18.21 -8.52
CA VAL A 122 3.80 18.33 -7.11
C VAL A 122 4.87 18.88 -6.17
N ILE A 123 6.15 18.50 -6.31
CA ILE A 123 7.23 19.05 -5.47
C ILE A 123 7.43 20.54 -5.76
N ASP A 124 7.54 20.90 -7.04
CA ASP A 124 7.77 22.28 -7.47
C ASP A 124 6.60 23.19 -7.06
N ASP A 125 5.36 22.73 -7.26
CA ASP A 125 4.15 23.45 -6.89
C ASP A 125 4.11 23.74 -5.37
N GLU A 126 4.42 22.74 -4.54
CA GLU A 126 4.45 22.87 -3.08
C GLU A 126 5.61 23.75 -2.60
N LEU A 127 6.79 23.67 -3.24
CA LEU A 127 7.92 24.56 -2.95
C LEU A 127 7.57 26.02 -3.27
N VAL A 128 6.89 26.27 -4.39
CA VAL A 128 6.41 27.62 -4.76
C VAL A 128 5.39 28.12 -3.73
N GLU A 129 4.40 27.31 -3.35
CA GLU A 129 3.38 27.67 -2.36
C GLU A 129 3.98 27.99 -0.98
N THR A 130 4.97 27.21 -0.55
CA THR A 130 5.60 27.33 0.77
C THR A 130 6.77 28.32 0.79
N LYS A 131 7.07 28.96 -0.35
CA LYS A 131 8.24 29.85 -0.53
C LYS A 131 9.57 29.16 -0.24
N GLY A 132 9.67 27.87 -0.54
CA GLY A 132 10.87 27.05 -0.37
C GLY A 132 11.15 26.58 1.05
N HIS A 133 10.21 26.73 1.99
CA HIS A 133 10.41 26.34 3.39
C HIS A 133 10.13 24.85 3.69
N ILE A 134 10.11 23.96 2.70
CA ILE A 134 9.86 22.54 2.92
C ILE A 134 11.17 21.84 3.30
N ASP A 135 11.18 21.14 4.42
CA ASP A 135 12.27 20.23 4.76
C ASP A 135 12.11 18.89 4.01
N LEU A 136 12.82 18.76 2.90
CA LEU A 136 12.83 17.52 2.11
C LEU A 136 13.64 16.41 2.77
N VAL A 137 14.59 16.73 3.66
CA VAL A 137 15.39 15.71 4.36
C VAL A 137 14.48 14.88 5.26
N ASP A 138 13.61 15.54 6.01
CA ASP A 138 12.62 14.89 6.85
C ASP A 138 11.61 14.07 6.02
N ALA A 139 11.14 14.63 4.90
CA ALA A 139 10.24 13.91 3.99
C ALA A 139 10.87 12.60 3.47
N TRP A 140 12.15 12.63 3.07
CA TRP A 140 12.89 11.44 2.64
C TRP A 140 13.16 10.45 3.78
N MET A 141 13.41 10.93 5.00
CA MET A 141 13.58 10.08 6.17
C MET A 141 12.30 9.30 6.50
N GLU A 142 11.16 9.99 6.47
CA GLU A 142 9.82 9.42 6.67
C GLU A 142 9.49 8.39 5.57
N PHE A 143 9.85 8.70 4.32
CA PHE A 143 9.71 7.79 3.17
C PHE A 143 10.50 6.48 3.37
N ASN A 144 11.79 6.57 3.72
CA ASN A 144 12.64 5.41 3.91
C ASN A 144 12.14 4.53 5.07
N THR A 145 11.74 5.16 6.18
CA THR A 145 11.17 4.46 7.34
C THR A 145 9.85 3.77 6.95
N SER A 146 9.00 4.44 6.18
CA SER A 146 7.74 3.88 5.66
C SER A 146 7.97 2.61 4.85
N TYR A 147 8.94 2.59 3.92
CA TYR A 147 9.23 1.40 3.13
C TYR A 147 9.79 0.24 3.95
N GLY A 148 10.54 0.51 5.02
CA GLY A 148 10.91 -0.53 5.99
C GLY A 148 9.68 -1.21 6.60
N LEU A 149 8.70 -0.42 7.04
CA LEU A 149 7.44 -0.94 7.61
C LEU A 149 6.60 -1.69 6.57
N VAL A 150 6.55 -1.18 5.34
CA VAL A 150 5.88 -1.84 4.21
C VAL A 150 6.53 -3.20 3.95
N GLY A 151 7.86 -3.26 3.83
CA GLY A 151 8.61 -4.50 3.60
C GLY A 151 8.31 -5.57 4.65
N HIS A 152 8.35 -5.21 5.94
CA HIS A 152 8.02 -6.15 7.02
C HIS A 152 6.58 -6.66 6.95
N THR A 153 5.64 -5.77 6.59
CA THR A 153 4.23 -6.16 6.43
C THR A 153 4.02 -7.06 5.21
N VAL A 154 4.67 -6.76 4.09
CA VAL A 154 4.63 -7.60 2.88
C VAL A 154 5.20 -8.98 3.17
N ARG A 155 6.32 -9.07 3.90
CA ARG A 155 6.88 -10.35 4.34
C ARG A 155 5.91 -11.15 5.22
N LEU A 156 5.25 -10.50 6.17
CA LEU A 156 4.20 -11.14 6.97
C LEU A 156 3.08 -11.68 6.07
N LEU A 157 2.57 -10.83 5.17
CA LEU A 157 1.48 -11.16 4.25
C LEU A 157 1.81 -12.27 3.27
N SER A 158 3.06 -12.35 2.80
CA SER A 158 3.53 -13.39 1.88
C SER A 158 3.78 -14.73 2.58
N VAL A 159 4.15 -14.71 3.86
CA VAL A 159 4.40 -15.92 4.65
C VAL A 159 3.11 -16.51 5.19
N GLU A 160 2.25 -15.70 5.80
CA GLU A 160 1.09 -16.15 6.57
C GLU A 160 -0.21 -16.16 5.76
N TYR A 161 -0.26 -15.43 4.64
CA TYR A 161 -1.49 -15.21 3.88
C TYR A 161 -1.32 -15.46 2.38
N SER A 162 -2.21 -14.88 1.58
CA SER A 162 -2.36 -15.14 0.15
C SER A 162 -1.63 -14.14 -0.75
N LEU A 163 -0.72 -13.31 -0.21
CA LEU A 163 -0.05 -12.30 -1.02
C LEU A 163 0.88 -12.97 -2.05
N GLN A 164 0.68 -12.61 -3.33
CA GLN A 164 1.39 -13.16 -4.48
C GLN A 164 2.25 -12.10 -5.15
N GLU A 165 1.74 -10.88 -5.26
CA GLU A 165 2.41 -9.77 -5.95
C GLU A 165 2.48 -8.53 -5.05
N PHE A 166 3.67 -7.95 -4.97
CA PHE A 166 3.92 -6.66 -4.35
C PHE A 166 4.55 -5.72 -5.38
N GLN A 167 3.90 -4.59 -5.67
CA GLN A 167 4.34 -3.60 -6.63
C GLN A 167 4.70 -2.30 -5.91
N VAL A 168 5.90 -1.80 -6.19
CA VAL A 168 6.38 -0.49 -5.76
C VAL A 168 6.51 0.39 -7.00
N GLU A 169 5.73 1.45 -7.08
CA GLU A 169 5.77 2.35 -8.25
C GLU A 169 6.90 3.39 -8.14
N ASP A 170 7.42 3.63 -6.94
CA ASP A 170 8.48 4.60 -6.67
C ASP A 170 9.86 4.19 -7.23
N VAL A 171 10.01 2.91 -7.61
CA VAL A 171 11.20 2.39 -8.33
C VAL A 171 11.39 3.07 -9.70
N SER A 172 10.35 3.72 -10.23
CA SER A 172 10.45 4.58 -11.41
C SER A 172 11.30 5.83 -11.21
N MET A 173 11.60 6.21 -9.96
CA MET A 173 12.46 7.34 -9.66
C MET A 173 13.92 6.89 -9.53
N GLU A 174 14.72 7.19 -10.56
CA GLU A 174 16.10 6.72 -10.71
C GLU A 174 17.01 7.08 -9.52
N GLY A 175 16.76 8.19 -8.82
CA GLY A 175 17.57 8.62 -7.67
C GLY A 175 17.46 7.75 -6.41
N ILE A 176 16.38 6.98 -6.26
CA ILE A 176 16.15 6.11 -5.09
C ILE A 176 16.01 4.63 -5.44
N LYS A 177 15.93 4.33 -6.74
CA LYS A 177 15.63 3.01 -7.29
C LYS A 177 16.48 1.90 -6.68
N ASP A 178 17.80 2.01 -6.78
CA ASP A 178 18.72 0.95 -6.36
C ASP A 178 18.68 0.74 -4.84
N GLY A 179 18.71 1.83 -4.06
CA GLY A 179 18.64 1.74 -2.60
C GLY A 179 17.30 1.20 -2.09
N LEU A 180 16.19 1.51 -2.77
CA LEU A 180 14.88 0.99 -2.43
C LEU A 180 14.75 -0.50 -2.74
N ILE A 181 15.24 -0.94 -3.90
CA ILE A 181 15.29 -2.36 -4.27
C ILE A 181 16.15 -3.13 -3.27
N GLU A 182 17.37 -2.67 -2.99
CA GLU A 182 18.30 -3.33 -2.06
C GLU A 182 17.69 -3.47 -0.67
N SER A 183 17.09 -2.40 -0.14
CA SER A 183 16.43 -2.40 1.16
C SER A 183 15.27 -3.40 1.23
N LEU A 184 14.41 -3.42 0.20
CA LEU A 184 13.27 -4.34 0.15
C LEU A 184 13.71 -5.78 -0.04
N ASP A 185 14.68 -6.07 -0.90
CA ASP A 185 15.23 -7.42 -1.09
C ASP A 185 15.80 -7.98 0.22
N ALA A 186 16.53 -7.15 0.99
CA ALA A 186 17.05 -7.53 2.29
C ALA A 186 15.95 -7.90 3.30
N ILE A 187 14.82 -7.18 3.29
CA ILE A 187 13.70 -7.43 4.22
C ILE A 187 12.87 -8.64 3.79
N LEU A 188 12.52 -8.70 2.50
CA LEU A 188 11.59 -9.67 1.92
C LEU A 188 12.20 -11.07 1.81
N GLY A 189 13.50 -11.16 1.53
CA GLY A 189 14.23 -12.41 1.39
C GLY A 189 13.73 -13.31 0.25
N SER A 190 14.08 -14.59 0.28
CA SER A 190 13.88 -15.53 -0.84
C SER A 190 12.42 -15.89 -1.17
N LYS A 191 11.46 -15.54 -0.31
CA LYS A 191 10.04 -15.84 -0.55
C LYS A 191 9.38 -14.88 -1.54
N MET A 192 9.91 -13.68 -1.72
CA MET A 192 9.40 -12.69 -2.66
C MET A 192 10.56 -12.25 -3.54
N VAL A 193 10.56 -12.67 -4.80
CA VAL A 193 11.65 -12.44 -5.75
C VAL A 193 11.34 -11.23 -6.61
N HIS A 194 12.28 -10.29 -6.67
CA HIS A 194 12.19 -9.15 -7.57
C HIS A 194 12.22 -9.60 -9.04
N GLN A 195 11.28 -9.12 -9.83
CA GLN A 195 11.09 -9.47 -11.25
C GLN A 195 11.45 -8.30 -12.19
N GLY A 196 11.92 -7.17 -11.64
CA GLY A 196 12.12 -5.92 -12.37
C GLY A 196 10.94 -4.95 -12.20
N ASP A 197 11.17 -3.69 -12.57
CA ASP A 197 10.19 -2.60 -12.55
C ASP A 197 9.43 -2.45 -11.22
N GLY A 198 10.09 -2.76 -10.10
CA GLY A 198 9.51 -2.68 -8.76
C GLY A 198 8.44 -3.73 -8.47
N LEU A 199 8.42 -4.83 -9.21
CA LEU A 199 7.52 -5.96 -8.96
C LEU A 199 8.25 -7.08 -8.21
N TRP A 200 7.70 -7.49 -7.06
CA TRP A 200 8.09 -8.70 -6.35
C TRP A 200 6.99 -9.74 -6.46
N ARG A 201 7.38 -10.97 -6.79
CA ARG A 201 6.46 -12.12 -6.85
C ARG A 201 6.85 -13.19 -5.86
N ARG A 202 5.85 -13.81 -5.26
CA ARG A 202 6.06 -14.97 -4.39
C ARG A 202 6.75 -16.09 -5.15
N SER A 203 7.83 -16.64 -4.59
CA SER A 203 8.48 -17.81 -5.19
C SER A 203 7.54 -19.00 -5.18
N GLN A 204 7.42 -19.66 -6.33
CA GLN A 204 6.75 -20.95 -6.42
C GLN A 204 7.55 -21.95 -5.57
N PRO A 205 6.92 -22.85 -4.81
CA PRO A 205 7.65 -23.92 -4.15
C PRO A 205 8.35 -24.74 -5.23
N THR A 206 9.67 -24.80 -5.16
CA THR A 206 10.46 -25.73 -5.98
C THR A 206 10.03 -27.14 -5.59
N GLU A 207 9.44 -27.90 -6.51
CA GLU A 207 9.23 -29.34 -6.32
C GLU A 207 10.61 -30.00 -6.28
N GLU A 208 11.21 -30.12 -5.09
CA GLU A 208 12.43 -30.91 -4.89
C GLU A 208 12.09 -32.41 -4.98
N ASN A 209 12.39 -32.97 -6.17
CA ASN A 209 12.75 -34.36 -6.46
C ASN A 209 12.49 -35.41 -5.36
N ASN A 210 11.28 -35.97 -5.34
CA ASN A 210 11.00 -37.31 -4.77
C ASN A 210 11.46 -38.43 -5.73
N ASN A 211 12.73 -38.41 -6.17
CA ASN A 211 13.33 -39.49 -6.95
C ASN A 211 14.64 -39.96 -6.31
N SER A 212 14.51 -40.62 -5.16
CA SER A 212 15.57 -41.44 -4.57
C SER A 212 14.99 -42.50 -3.61
N PHE A 213 14.10 -43.34 -4.13
CA PHE A 213 13.92 -44.71 -3.63
C PHE A 213 13.98 -45.66 -4.81
N GLY A 214 15.12 -46.35 -4.96
CA GLY A 214 15.29 -47.37 -5.98
C GLY A 214 16.76 -47.66 -6.28
N HIS A 215 17.48 -48.26 -5.34
CA HIS A 215 18.36 -49.40 -5.60
C HIS A 215 18.70 -50.12 -4.30
#